data_AF-A0A1B0FAT5-F1
#
_entry.id   AF-A0A1B0FAT5-F1
#
_cell.length_a   1.000
_cell.length_b   1.000
_cell.length_c   1.000
_cell.angle_alpha   90.00
_cell.angle_beta   90.00
_cell.angle_gamma   90.00
#
_symmetry.space_group_name_H-M   'P 1'
#
loop_
_entity.id
_entity.type
_entity.pdbx_description
1 polymer ?
#
loop_
_entity_poly.entity_id
_entity_poly.type
_entity_poly.pdbx_seq_one_letter_code
_entity_poly.pdbx_strand_id
1 'polypeptide(L)'
;MTAGFGGLPDVTEHSNIRRTLSRQNSTSNSDSGGEIASIQKSKVNFADTKSPSLVHNDSETQLDGRKRKSKALHQNAVSMEERHKIVNRGSFVIGLTLIAALCLLAIAATLLYQHFFMSPSRNSHTQRLKIVKRILRDVPLVDGHNNFAWNVRKYAHSSLELVHVSNDINHKSMWIRPAWAQTDIKRLKQGQVGVQVWSAYVPCEAQGLDAVQLALEQIDIIRRLADMYNQDTVLVTSSKDITESQHHGLIASLIGIEGGHAIGSSLGVLRSFYSLGARYLSLTHKCDVSWAGSRSSSLDAGLSQFGKAIVREMNRLGMMIDLSYSSDATARDVLQATRAPVIFSHSGARQLCNSTRNIPDDILRLVAENGGLIMISFDSEDVACGRQARLKDVVDHIKYVRAIAGVQHIGLGAGYDAIEFPPLGLEDVSKYPDLLAALLEDPNWSEEDLAMLAGKNFLRIMETVENVRDYWKRANIDPIEQSEAQPKTQCTYMAS
;
A
#
# COMPACT_ATOMS: atom_id res chain seq x y z
N MET A 1 15.96 64.58 -22.28
CA MET A 1 15.64 64.42 -23.71
C MET A 1 14.16 64.08 -23.83
N THR A 2 13.43 64.94 -24.53
CA THR A 2 12.09 64.77 -25.17
C THR A 2 11.89 63.39 -25.81
N ALA A 3 10.74 62.79 -26.08
CA ALA A 3 9.28 62.93 -25.96
C ALA A 3 8.76 61.48 -26.31
N GLY A 4 7.54 60.97 -26.08
CA GLY A 4 6.21 61.56 -26.10
C GLY A 4 5.13 60.49 -25.87
N PHE A 5 3.89 60.93 -26.12
CA PHE A 5 2.60 60.53 -25.56
C PHE A 5 1.87 59.29 -26.15
N GLY A 6 0.92 58.78 -25.34
CA GLY A 6 -0.41 58.29 -25.75
C GLY A 6 -0.70 56.84 -25.36
N GLY A 7 -1.78 56.44 -24.69
CA GLY A 7 -3.00 57.07 -24.18
C GLY A 7 -3.89 55.96 -23.58
N LEU A 8 -4.54 56.24 -22.45
CA LEU A 8 -5.54 55.39 -21.77
C LEU A 8 -6.86 55.29 -22.58
N PRO A 9 -7.77 54.37 -22.22
CA PRO A 9 -8.85 54.84 -21.35
C PRO A 9 -9.12 53.95 -20.13
N ASP A 10 -9.48 54.68 -19.09
CA ASP A 10 -10.05 54.33 -17.79
C ASP A 10 -11.53 53.89 -17.95
N VAL A 11 -11.98 52.94 -17.13
CA VAL A 11 -13.40 52.79 -16.77
C VAL A 11 -13.47 52.41 -15.29
N THR A 12 -13.78 53.42 -14.49
CA THR A 12 -14.08 53.36 -13.06
C THR A 12 -15.56 53.01 -12.81
N GLU A 13 -15.78 52.47 -11.61
CA GLU A 13 -17.05 52.03 -11.01
C GLU A 13 -18.20 53.05 -11.07
N HIS A 14 -19.45 52.53 -11.13
CA HIS A 14 -20.53 52.89 -10.20
C HIS A 14 -21.79 52.03 -10.43
N SER A 15 -22.25 51.31 -9.42
CA SER A 15 -23.51 51.61 -8.70
C SER A 15 -24.06 50.41 -7.90
N ASN A 16 -24.39 50.71 -6.65
CA ASN A 16 -25.17 49.92 -5.70
C ASN A 16 -26.58 49.60 -6.25
N ILE A 17 -27.20 48.50 -5.79
CA ILE A 17 -28.54 48.48 -5.14
C ILE A 17 -29.02 47.04 -4.80
N ARG A 18 -29.61 46.94 -3.59
CA ARG A 18 -30.59 45.97 -3.04
C ARG A 18 -30.14 44.65 -2.38
N ARG A 19 -30.07 44.77 -1.05
CA ARG A 19 -30.67 43.85 -0.05
C ARG A 19 -32.00 43.25 -0.53
N THR A 20 -32.16 41.93 -0.35
CA THR A 20 -33.41 41.33 0.13
C THR A 20 -33.10 40.22 1.13
N LEU A 21 -33.63 40.41 2.34
CA LEU A 21 -33.81 39.42 3.38
C LEU A 21 -34.78 38.34 2.91
N SER A 22 -34.50 37.08 3.22
CA SER A 22 -35.56 36.11 3.49
C SER A 22 -35.17 35.28 4.71
N ARG A 23 -35.76 35.67 5.84
CA ARG A 23 -36.00 34.87 7.03
C ARG A 23 -37.39 34.27 6.83
N GLN A 24 -37.53 32.95 6.93
CA GLN A 24 -38.72 32.23 7.38
C GLN A 24 -38.26 30.80 7.69
N ASN A 25 -38.14 30.44 8.97
CA ASN A 25 -39.17 29.83 9.81
C ASN A 25 -39.69 28.48 9.27
N SER A 26 -39.20 27.40 9.88
CA SER A 26 -40.05 26.25 10.21
C SER A 26 -39.61 25.68 11.55
N THR A 27 -40.47 25.92 12.54
CA THR A 27 -40.52 25.34 13.87
C THR A 27 -41.00 23.89 13.83
N SER A 28 -40.56 23.13 14.85
CA SER A 28 -41.26 22.06 15.59
C SER A 28 -41.67 20.76 14.88
N ASN A 29 -41.09 19.64 15.35
CA ASN A 29 -41.74 18.56 16.13
C ASN A 29 -40.67 17.47 16.39
N SER A 30 -40.17 17.26 17.62
CA SER A 30 -40.75 16.51 18.75
C SER A 30 -41.01 15.02 18.49
N ASP A 31 -40.32 14.20 19.29
CA ASP A 31 -40.71 12.93 19.90
C ASP A 31 -41.05 11.68 19.06
N SER A 32 -40.16 10.68 19.21
CA SER A 32 -40.47 9.27 19.58
C SER A 32 -39.11 8.54 19.63
N GLY A 33 -38.63 7.91 20.71
CA GLY A 33 -39.31 7.16 21.76
C GLY A 33 -39.59 5.73 21.30
N GLY A 34 -38.78 4.74 21.73
CA GLY A 34 -39.01 3.30 21.54
C GLY A 34 -37.72 2.51 21.21
N GLU A 35 -37.01 2.00 22.21
CA GLU A 35 -36.98 0.58 22.64
C GLU A 35 -36.03 -0.33 21.81
N ILE A 36 -34.86 -0.67 22.37
CA ILE A 36 -34.55 -1.93 23.08
C ILE A 36 -34.67 -3.17 22.17
N ALA A 37 -33.51 -3.66 21.71
CA ALA A 37 -33.33 -5.07 21.38
C ALA A 37 -31.93 -5.51 21.83
N SER A 38 -31.84 -5.88 23.11
CA SER A 38 -30.77 -6.69 23.67
C SER A 38 -30.82 -8.10 23.08
N ILE A 39 -29.82 -8.49 22.28
CA ILE A 39 -29.69 -9.88 21.83
C ILE A 39 -28.98 -10.69 22.93
N GLN A 40 -29.73 -11.67 23.44
CA GLN A 40 -29.37 -12.60 24.49
C GLN A 40 -28.15 -13.45 24.11
N LYS A 41 -27.21 -13.53 25.06
CA LYS A 41 -26.24 -14.61 25.19
C LYS A 41 -26.98 -15.90 25.58
N SER A 42 -26.88 -16.95 24.76
CA SER A 42 -27.24 -18.31 25.18
C SER A 42 -26.10 -18.91 26.00
N LYS A 43 -26.32 -19.00 27.32
CA LYS A 43 -25.59 -19.90 28.22
C LYS A 43 -26.28 -21.26 28.19
N VAL A 44 -25.53 -22.30 27.88
CA VAL A 44 -25.81 -23.67 28.34
C VAL A 44 -24.65 -24.04 29.27
N ASN A 45 -24.96 -24.19 30.56
CA ASN A 45 -24.07 -24.74 31.57
C ASN A 45 -24.39 -26.23 31.71
N PHE A 46 -23.36 -27.08 31.87
CA PHE A 46 -23.32 -28.03 32.99
C PHE A 46 -21.87 -28.51 33.25
N ALA A 47 -21.45 -28.29 34.51
CA ALA A 47 -20.47 -28.99 35.36
C ALA A 47 -19.09 -29.35 34.78
N ASP A 48 -18.01 -28.67 35.21
CA ASP A 48 -17.22 -28.91 36.43
C ASP A 48 -16.38 -30.20 36.40
N THR A 49 -15.07 -30.06 36.15
CA THR A 49 -14.02 -30.45 37.11
C THR A 49 -12.63 -30.01 36.61
N LYS A 50 -11.89 -29.38 37.52
CA LYS A 50 -10.50 -28.92 37.35
C LYS A 50 -9.50 -30.06 37.59
N SER A 51 -8.38 -29.92 36.88
CA SER A 51 -7.05 -30.57 36.90
C SER A 51 -6.37 -30.58 38.30
N PRO A 52 -5.14 -31.13 38.56
CA PRO A 52 -3.96 -31.20 37.66
C PRO A 52 -2.91 -32.35 37.83
N SER A 53 -1.93 -32.35 36.89
CA SER A 53 -0.46 -32.58 37.02
C SER A 53 0.17 -33.91 37.49
N LEU A 54 1.26 -34.31 36.79
CA LEU A 54 2.61 -34.78 37.24
C LEU A 54 3.24 -35.61 36.09
N VAL A 55 4.36 -35.30 35.41
CA VAL A 55 5.78 -35.02 35.76
C VAL A 55 6.54 -36.21 36.39
N HIS A 56 7.38 -36.82 35.53
CA HIS A 56 8.75 -37.38 35.65
C HIS A 56 9.33 -38.08 36.91
N ASN A 57 10.01 -39.20 36.61
CA ASN A 57 11.30 -39.75 37.12
C ASN A 57 11.42 -40.22 38.58
N ASP A 58 12.22 -41.22 38.96
CA ASP A 58 13.24 -42.07 38.31
C ASP A 58 13.57 -43.27 39.23
N SER A 59 14.23 -44.28 38.63
CA SER A 59 15.21 -45.25 39.19
C SER A 59 14.80 -46.17 40.38
N GLU A 60 15.30 -47.40 40.55
CA GLU A 60 16.66 -47.91 40.35
C GLU A 60 16.71 -49.46 40.52
N THR A 61 17.86 -50.03 40.14
CA THR A 61 18.51 -51.30 40.56
C THR A 61 18.54 -52.50 39.60
N GLN A 62 19.77 -52.98 39.46
CA GLN A 62 20.29 -54.08 38.65
C GLN A 62 21.02 -55.06 39.60
N LEU A 63 21.29 -56.26 39.06
CA LEU A 63 22.34 -57.24 39.44
C LEU A 63 22.04 -58.37 40.46
N ASP A 64 21.88 -59.56 39.87
CA ASP A 64 22.78 -60.73 39.94
C ASP A 64 22.60 -61.80 41.04
N GLY A 65 22.74 -63.07 40.62
CA GLY A 65 23.21 -64.15 41.50
C GLY A 65 22.44 -65.48 41.56
N ARG A 66 22.96 -66.47 40.81
CA ARG A 66 23.19 -67.91 41.17
C ARG A 66 22.22 -69.04 40.76
N LYS A 67 22.72 -69.79 39.75
CA LYS A 67 23.14 -71.22 39.72
C LYS A 67 22.16 -72.39 40.01
N ARG A 68 22.05 -73.22 38.95
CA ARG A 68 22.25 -74.69 38.82
C ARG A 68 21.10 -75.69 39.05
N LYS A 69 20.71 -76.29 37.91
CA LYS A 69 20.63 -77.73 37.52
C LYS A 69 19.79 -78.71 38.37
N SER A 70 18.83 -79.38 37.71
CA SER A 70 18.89 -80.83 37.40
C SER A 70 17.59 -81.34 36.73
N LYS A 71 17.73 -81.88 35.50
CA LYS A 71 17.18 -83.16 34.92
C LYS A 71 15.92 -83.77 35.54
N ALA A 72 15.01 -84.45 34.86
CA ALA A 72 14.66 -84.87 33.48
C ALA A 72 13.27 -85.59 33.65
N LEU A 73 12.36 -85.81 32.71
CA LEU A 73 12.31 -86.71 31.55
C LEU A 73 10.79 -86.68 31.16
N HIS A 74 10.38 -86.22 29.96
CA HIS A 74 9.98 -86.99 28.76
C HIS A 74 8.53 -87.53 28.67
N GLN A 75 7.99 -87.38 27.44
CA GLN A 75 6.77 -87.96 26.80
C GLN A 75 5.45 -87.20 27.03
N ASN A 76 4.63 -86.81 26.04
CA ASN A 76 4.56 -87.10 24.60
C ASN A 76 3.99 -85.88 23.84
N ALA A 77 4.61 -85.54 22.71
CA ALA A 77 4.16 -84.53 21.77
C ALA A 77 3.99 -85.19 20.40
N VAL A 78 2.77 -85.23 19.85
CA VAL A 78 2.49 -85.15 18.40
C VAL A 78 1.01 -84.76 18.25
N SER A 79 0.73 -83.48 18.01
CA SER A 79 -0.51 -82.93 17.37
C SER A 79 -0.70 -81.46 17.78
N MET A 80 0.14 -80.53 17.26
CA MET A 80 -0.19 -79.09 17.30
C MET A 80 0.72 -78.16 16.47
N GLU A 81 1.70 -78.65 15.71
CA GLU A 81 2.71 -77.75 15.11
C GLU A 81 2.46 -77.35 13.65
N GLU A 82 1.58 -78.04 12.91
CA GLU A 82 1.34 -77.72 11.49
C GLU A 82 0.16 -76.76 11.23
N ARG A 83 -0.74 -76.52 12.20
CA ARG A 83 -1.86 -75.57 12.01
C ARG A 83 -1.52 -74.11 12.32
N HIS A 84 -0.45 -73.82 13.08
CA HIS A 84 -0.09 -72.43 13.45
C HIS A 84 0.78 -71.71 12.42
N LYS A 85 1.48 -72.40 11.52
CA LYS A 85 2.33 -71.77 10.48
C LYS A 85 1.54 -71.26 9.27
N ILE A 86 0.36 -71.80 8.98
CA ILE A 86 -0.45 -71.41 7.82
C ILE A 86 -1.29 -70.15 8.12
N VAL A 87 -1.79 -69.99 9.36
CA VAL A 87 -2.61 -68.82 9.76
C VAL A 87 -1.78 -67.54 9.93
N ASN A 88 -0.52 -67.65 10.40
CA ASN A 88 0.37 -66.48 10.53
C ASN A 88 0.91 -65.94 9.20
N ARG A 89 1.05 -66.79 8.17
CA ARG A 89 1.47 -66.34 6.84
C ARG A 89 0.34 -65.60 6.10
N GLY A 90 -0.90 -66.05 6.22
CA GLY A 90 -2.06 -65.36 5.65
C GLY A 90 -2.29 -63.98 6.28
N SER A 91 -2.20 -63.88 7.61
CA SER A 91 -2.42 -62.62 8.34
C SER A 91 -1.33 -61.57 8.07
N PHE A 92 -0.07 -62.00 7.88
CA PHE A 92 1.03 -61.11 7.52
C PHE A 92 0.91 -60.58 6.08
N VAL A 93 0.49 -61.43 5.14
CA VAL A 93 0.25 -61.03 3.75
C VAL A 93 -0.94 -60.07 3.65
N ILE A 94 -2.02 -60.29 4.42
CA ILE A 94 -3.18 -59.38 4.48
C ILE A 94 -2.79 -58.03 5.12
N GLY A 95 -1.97 -58.02 6.17
CA GLY A 95 -1.47 -56.78 6.76
C GLY A 95 -0.61 -55.97 5.79
N LEU A 96 0.29 -56.63 5.05
CA LEU A 96 1.12 -56.00 4.03
C LEU A 96 0.30 -55.43 2.86
N THR A 97 -0.73 -56.14 2.40
CA THR A 97 -1.59 -55.64 1.32
C THR A 97 -2.44 -54.45 1.77
N LEU A 98 -2.89 -54.42 3.03
CA LEU A 98 -3.63 -53.28 3.60
C LEU A 98 -2.74 -52.04 3.74
N ILE A 99 -1.50 -52.20 4.21
CA ILE A 99 -0.52 -51.12 4.30
C ILE A 99 -0.17 -50.60 2.90
N ALA A 100 0.07 -51.51 1.93
CA ALA A 100 0.34 -51.11 0.55
C ALA A 100 -0.85 -50.37 -0.08
N ALA A 101 -2.09 -50.81 0.17
CA ALA A 101 -3.30 -50.13 -0.29
C ALA A 101 -3.47 -48.75 0.35
N LEU A 102 -3.20 -48.60 1.65
CA LEU A 102 -3.22 -47.31 2.34
C LEU A 102 -2.14 -46.36 1.83
N CYS A 103 -0.93 -46.87 1.58
CA CYS A 103 0.14 -46.10 0.95
C CYS A 103 -0.23 -45.66 -0.46
N LEU A 104 -0.82 -46.55 -1.27
CA LEU A 104 -1.29 -46.21 -2.61
C LEU A 104 -2.44 -45.19 -2.59
N LEU A 105 -3.37 -45.30 -1.64
CA LEU A 105 -4.43 -44.31 -1.43
C LEU A 105 -3.87 -42.96 -0.98
N ALA A 106 -2.87 -42.94 -0.09
CA ALA A 106 -2.20 -41.73 0.34
C ALA A 106 -1.42 -41.07 -0.82
N ILE A 107 -0.73 -41.86 -1.64
CA ILE A 107 -0.05 -41.40 -2.86
C ILE A 107 -1.06 -40.89 -3.88
N ALA A 108 -2.18 -41.60 -4.09
CA ALA A 108 -3.23 -41.15 -5.00
C ALA A 108 -3.87 -39.85 -4.50
N ALA A 109 -4.11 -39.71 -3.19
CA ALA A 109 -4.65 -38.50 -2.58
C ALA A 109 -3.67 -37.32 -2.67
N THR A 110 -2.36 -37.55 -2.48
CA THR A 110 -1.35 -36.49 -2.65
C THR A 110 -1.17 -36.11 -4.13
N LEU A 111 -1.22 -37.07 -5.05
CA LEU A 111 -1.20 -36.79 -6.49
C LEU A 111 -2.48 -36.07 -6.95
N LEU A 112 -3.65 -36.43 -6.42
CA LEU A 112 -4.92 -35.71 -6.66
C LEU A 112 -4.87 -34.31 -6.06
N TYR A 113 -4.31 -34.15 -4.87
CA TYR A 113 -4.11 -32.85 -4.23
C TYR A 113 -3.15 -31.98 -5.04
N GLN A 114 -2.01 -32.52 -5.47
CA GLN A 114 -1.08 -31.83 -6.38
C GLN A 114 -1.76 -31.50 -7.71
N HIS A 115 -2.55 -32.40 -8.28
CA HIS A 115 -3.20 -32.16 -9.56
C HIS A 115 -4.33 -31.11 -9.49
N PHE A 116 -5.13 -31.11 -8.42
CA PHE A 116 -6.24 -30.16 -8.25
C PHE A 116 -5.78 -28.80 -7.73
N PHE A 117 -4.83 -28.75 -6.79
CA PHE A 117 -4.42 -27.50 -6.14
C PHE A 117 -3.15 -26.88 -6.73
N MET A 118 -2.31 -27.64 -7.46
CA MET A 118 -1.08 -27.12 -8.09
C MET A 118 -1.11 -27.08 -9.62
N SER A 119 -2.26 -27.34 -10.28
CA SER A 119 -2.35 -27.09 -11.73
C SER A 119 -2.26 -25.58 -12.00
N PRO A 120 -1.42 -25.14 -12.96
CA PRO A 120 -1.47 -23.77 -13.46
C PRO A 120 -2.89 -23.41 -13.86
N SER A 121 -3.28 -22.13 -13.71
CA SER A 121 -4.56 -21.63 -14.24
C SER A 121 -4.78 -22.17 -15.65
N ARG A 122 -5.84 -22.96 -15.87
CA ARG A 122 -6.24 -23.47 -17.20
C ARG A 122 -6.59 -22.33 -18.18
N ASN A 123 -6.80 -21.12 -17.67
CA ASN A 123 -7.11 -19.96 -18.48
C ASN A 123 -5.86 -19.52 -19.24
N SER A 124 -5.96 -19.41 -20.56
CA SER A 124 -5.00 -18.70 -21.41
C SER A 124 -4.83 -17.24 -20.97
N HIS A 125 -3.72 -16.60 -21.36
CA HIS A 125 -3.45 -15.19 -21.05
C HIS A 125 -4.61 -14.28 -21.49
N THR A 126 -5.18 -14.49 -22.67
CA THR A 126 -6.36 -13.75 -23.17
C THR A 126 -7.59 -13.92 -22.28
N GLN A 127 -7.80 -15.10 -21.70
CA GLN A 127 -8.90 -15.34 -20.75
C GLN A 127 -8.64 -14.62 -19.42
N ARG A 128 -7.40 -14.66 -18.89
CA ARG A 128 -7.03 -13.92 -17.67
C ARG A 128 -7.18 -12.41 -17.85
N LEU A 129 -6.76 -11.87 -18.99
CA LEU A 129 -6.99 -10.46 -19.32
C LEU A 129 -8.48 -10.10 -19.35
N LYS A 130 -9.36 -10.95 -19.91
CA LYS A 130 -10.82 -10.69 -19.88
C LYS A 130 -11.36 -10.62 -18.44
N ILE A 131 -10.88 -11.49 -17.55
CA ILE A 131 -11.24 -11.48 -16.13
C ILE A 131 -10.77 -10.17 -15.48
N VAL A 132 -9.51 -9.80 -15.66
CA VAL A 132 -8.93 -8.56 -15.13
C VAL A 132 -9.71 -7.34 -15.62
N LYS A 133 -9.97 -7.23 -16.92
CA LYS A 133 -10.72 -6.11 -17.49
C LYS A 133 -12.16 -6.01 -16.98
N ARG A 134 -12.75 -7.11 -16.51
CA ARG A 134 -14.04 -7.09 -15.80
C ARG A 134 -13.84 -6.55 -14.39
N ILE A 135 -12.89 -7.07 -13.63
CA ILE A 135 -12.59 -6.59 -12.27
C ILE A 135 -12.33 -5.08 -12.26
N LEU A 136 -11.52 -4.58 -13.20
CA LEU A 136 -11.16 -3.15 -13.30
C LEU A 136 -12.28 -2.24 -13.82
N ARG A 137 -13.43 -2.80 -14.24
CA ARG A 137 -14.64 -2.00 -14.48
C ARG A 137 -15.38 -1.72 -13.17
N ASP A 138 -15.36 -2.68 -12.26
CA ASP A 138 -16.08 -2.61 -10.99
C ASP A 138 -15.23 -1.95 -9.88
N VAL A 139 -13.90 -2.13 -9.93
CA VAL A 139 -12.95 -1.58 -8.97
C VAL A 139 -11.98 -0.66 -9.68
N PRO A 140 -11.83 0.61 -9.26
CA PRO A 140 -10.91 1.53 -9.90
C PRO A 140 -9.49 1.11 -9.54
N LEU A 141 -8.64 0.86 -10.54
CA LEU A 141 -7.23 0.62 -10.28
C LEU A 141 -6.60 1.90 -9.72
N VAL A 142 -5.92 1.76 -8.59
CA VAL A 142 -5.19 2.85 -7.93
C VAL A 142 -3.69 2.65 -8.10
N ASP A 143 -3.03 3.63 -8.69
CA ASP A 143 -1.59 3.80 -8.61
C ASP A 143 -1.26 4.91 -7.60
N GLY A 144 -0.54 4.53 -6.54
CA GLY A 144 -0.20 5.40 -5.43
C GLY A 144 0.91 6.40 -5.66
N HIS A 145 1.65 6.30 -6.78
CA HIS A 145 2.78 7.19 -6.99
C HIS A 145 3.22 7.29 -8.46
N ASN A 146 3.10 8.49 -9.05
CA ASN A 146 3.56 8.78 -10.41
C ASN A 146 4.18 10.19 -10.51
N ASN A 147 5.34 10.27 -11.14
CA ASN A 147 6.20 11.46 -11.21
C ASN A 147 5.99 12.34 -12.45
N PHE A 148 4.88 12.17 -13.18
CA PHE A 148 4.56 12.94 -14.37
C PHE A 148 4.68 14.46 -14.16
N ALA A 149 4.19 14.99 -13.04
CA ALA A 149 4.26 16.43 -12.73
C ALA A 149 5.71 16.95 -12.65
N TRP A 150 6.65 16.12 -12.17
CA TRP A 150 8.07 16.47 -12.18
C TRP A 150 8.62 16.54 -13.60
N ASN A 151 8.21 15.62 -14.47
CA ASN A 151 8.61 15.63 -15.88
C ASN A 151 8.10 16.88 -16.61
N VAL A 152 6.85 17.29 -16.37
CA VAL A 152 6.30 18.55 -16.91
C VAL A 152 7.15 19.74 -16.45
N ARG A 153 7.50 19.80 -15.15
CA ARG A 153 8.38 20.86 -14.64
C ARG A 153 9.73 20.86 -15.33
N LYS A 154 10.42 19.72 -15.29
CA LYS A 154 11.82 19.58 -15.69
C LYS A 154 12.02 19.76 -17.20
N TYR A 155 11.10 19.24 -18.00
CA TYR A 155 11.28 19.15 -19.46
C TYR A 155 10.35 20.06 -20.26
N ALA A 156 9.22 20.47 -19.68
CA ALA A 156 8.27 21.40 -20.30
C ALA A 156 8.15 22.74 -19.56
N HIS A 157 9.06 23.03 -18.63
CA HIS A 157 9.09 24.28 -17.84
C HIS A 157 7.72 24.60 -17.21
N SER A 158 7.07 23.58 -16.66
CA SER A 158 5.75 23.66 -16.02
C SER A 158 4.57 23.94 -16.97
N SER A 159 4.80 23.96 -18.29
CA SER A 159 3.77 24.15 -19.31
C SER A 159 3.17 22.82 -19.77
N LEU A 160 1.89 22.62 -19.44
CA LEU A 160 1.11 21.47 -19.90
C LEU A 160 0.75 21.56 -21.39
N GLU A 161 0.67 22.77 -21.93
CA GLU A 161 0.37 23.01 -23.36
C GLU A 161 1.44 22.40 -24.26
N LEU A 162 2.70 22.40 -23.82
CA LEU A 162 3.83 21.83 -24.58
C LEU A 162 3.86 20.29 -24.57
N VAL A 163 3.13 19.64 -23.65
CA VAL A 163 3.17 18.18 -23.45
C VAL A 163 2.11 17.45 -24.27
N HIS A 164 0.92 18.05 -24.45
CA HIS A 164 -0.23 17.46 -25.15
C HIS A 164 -0.63 16.05 -24.63
N VAL A 165 -1.03 15.97 -23.36
CA VAL A 165 -1.28 14.72 -22.60
C VAL A 165 -2.44 13.86 -23.14
N SER A 166 -3.34 14.44 -23.94
CA SER A 166 -4.50 13.76 -24.53
C SER A 166 -4.14 12.78 -25.64
N ASN A 167 -3.01 12.98 -26.31
CA ASN A 167 -2.58 12.11 -27.40
C ASN A 167 -1.66 11.00 -26.90
N ASP A 168 -1.57 9.93 -27.69
CA ASP A 168 -0.52 8.94 -27.53
C ASP A 168 0.83 9.66 -27.66
N ILE A 169 1.54 9.80 -26.54
CA ILE A 169 2.85 10.45 -26.52
C ILE A 169 3.86 9.43 -27.05
N ASN A 170 3.74 9.14 -28.34
CA ASN A 170 4.73 8.35 -29.05
C ASN A 170 6.03 9.17 -29.18
N HIS A 171 7.12 8.44 -29.31
CA HIS A 171 8.53 8.84 -29.44
C HIS A 171 8.89 9.96 -30.46
N LYS A 172 7.90 10.59 -31.11
CA LYS A 172 8.05 11.61 -32.15
C LYS A 172 7.85 13.04 -31.67
N SER A 173 7.36 13.27 -30.45
CA SER A 173 7.40 14.62 -29.85
C SER A 173 8.83 14.89 -29.37
N MET A 174 9.47 15.92 -29.95
CA MET A 174 10.88 16.29 -29.70
C MET A 174 11.23 16.59 -28.23
N TRP A 175 10.23 16.72 -27.36
CA TRP A 175 10.35 17.25 -26.00
C TRP A 175 10.35 16.18 -24.90
N ILE A 176 10.09 14.93 -25.29
CA ILE A 176 9.91 13.81 -24.40
C ILE A 176 10.87 12.72 -24.87
N ARG A 177 12.01 12.52 -24.18
CA ARG A 177 12.92 11.46 -24.64
C ARG A 177 12.19 10.12 -24.49
N PRO A 178 12.32 9.23 -25.48
CA PRO A 178 11.38 8.13 -25.67
C PRO A 178 11.34 7.05 -24.58
N ALA A 179 12.31 6.98 -23.66
CA ALA A 179 12.36 5.90 -22.65
C ALA A 179 11.60 6.22 -21.34
N TRP A 180 11.39 7.50 -21.00
CA TRP A 180 10.92 7.88 -19.66
C TRP A 180 9.50 8.45 -19.61
N ALA A 181 8.87 8.82 -20.73
CA ALA A 181 7.45 9.16 -20.70
C ALA A 181 6.59 7.92 -20.68
N GLN A 182 6.16 7.60 -19.47
CA GLN A 182 5.43 6.38 -19.17
C GLN A 182 3.93 6.66 -18.99
N THR A 183 3.52 7.93 -19.04
CA THR A 183 2.14 8.33 -18.79
C THR A 183 1.60 9.28 -19.85
N ASP A 184 0.40 8.97 -20.33
CA ASP A 184 -0.52 9.87 -21.02
C ASP A 184 -1.96 9.36 -20.83
N ILE A 185 -2.95 10.19 -21.17
CA ILE A 185 -4.36 9.87 -20.92
C ILE A 185 -4.80 8.61 -21.68
N LYS A 186 -4.29 8.42 -22.90
CA LYS A 186 -4.63 7.24 -23.72
C LYS A 186 -4.11 5.97 -23.06
N ARG A 187 -2.86 5.95 -22.59
CA ARG A 187 -2.27 4.80 -21.90
C ARG A 187 -2.89 4.56 -20.53
N LEU A 188 -3.23 5.61 -19.77
CA LEU A 188 -3.97 5.46 -18.50
C LEU A 188 -5.31 4.75 -18.73
N LYS A 189 -6.05 5.14 -19.77
CA LYS A 189 -7.30 4.47 -20.18
C LYS A 189 -7.08 3.03 -20.64
N GLN A 190 -6.02 2.76 -21.40
CA GLN A 190 -5.67 1.39 -21.83
C GLN A 190 -5.32 0.49 -20.64
N GLY A 191 -4.63 1.04 -19.63
CA GLY A 191 -4.32 0.37 -18.38
C GLY A 191 -5.49 0.26 -17.41
N GLN A 192 -6.63 0.90 -17.72
CA GLN A 192 -7.80 1.02 -16.86
C GLN A 192 -7.46 1.60 -15.48
N VAL A 193 -6.55 2.58 -15.44
CA VAL A 193 -6.27 3.35 -14.23
C VAL A 193 -7.50 4.17 -13.88
N GLY A 194 -8.06 3.94 -12.70
CA GLY A 194 -9.22 4.68 -12.19
C GLY A 194 -8.82 5.81 -11.24
N VAL A 195 -7.71 5.65 -10.54
CA VAL A 195 -7.14 6.65 -9.63
C VAL A 195 -5.64 6.74 -9.83
N GLN A 196 -5.15 7.95 -10.02
CA GLN A 196 -3.72 8.25 -10.05
C GLN A 196 -3.39 9.24 -8.94
N VAL A 197 -2.45 8.86 -8.07
CA VAL A 197 -1.83 9.82 -7.17
C VAL A 197 -0.59 10.41 -7.84
N TRP A 198 -0.65 11.71 -8.11
CA TRP A 198 0.41 12.47 -8.74
C TRP A 198 1.38 12.98 -7.67
N SER A 199 2.67 12.67 -7.84
CA SER A 199 3.73 13.15 -6.95
C SER A 199 4.02 14.62 -7.19
N ALA A 200 3.78 15.44 -6.17
CA ALA A 200 4.30 16.78 -6.05
C ALA A 200 5.70 16.73 -5.41
N TYR A 201 6.64 16.15 -6.16
CA TYR A 201 8.03 15.95 -5.76
C TYR A 201 8.83 17.25 -5.68
N VAL A 202 9.69 17.34 -4.66
CA VAL A 202 10.66 18.42 -4.49
C VAL A 202 12.07 17.85 -4.32
N PRO A 203 13.07 18.29 -5.11
CA PRO A 203 14.46 17.89 -4.92
C PRO A 203 14.99 18.22 -3.53
N CYS A 204 15.83 17.34 -2.98
CA CYS A 204 16.43 17.52 -1.65
C CYS A 204 17.31 18.78 -1.56
N GLU A 205 17.89 19.21 -2.67
CA GLU A 205 18.74 20.41 -2.77
C GLU A 205 17.96 21.70 -2.50
N ALA A 206 16.63 21.69 -2.59
CA ALA A 206 15.77 22.83 -2.28
C ALA A 206 15.49 22.99 -0.78
N GLN A 207 15.90 22.02 0.05
CA GLN A 207 15.68 22.05 1.50
C GLN A 207 16.37 23.25 2.15
N GLY A 208 15.62 24.05 2.90
CA GLY A 208 16.10 25.30 3.49
C GLY A 208 16.23 26.46 2.50
N LEU A 209 15.84 26.27 1.23
CA LEU A 209 15.81 27.26 0.18
C LEU A 209 14.36 27.49 -0.30
N ASP A 210 14.03 27.03 -1.50
CA ASP A 210 12.77 27.26 -2.20
C ASP A 210 11.82 26.05 -2.20
N ALA A 211 12.07 25.02 -1.38
CA ALA A 211 11.28 23.79 -1.34
C ALA A 211 9.75 24.02 -1.24
N VAL A 212 9.31 24.98 -0.42
CA VAL A 212 7.88 25.32 -0.27
C VAL A 212 7.30 25.88 -1.57
N GLN A 213 8.02 26.77 -2.24
CA GLN A 213 7.59 27.34 -3.52
C GLN A 213 7.51 26.24 -4.58
N LEU A 214 8.54 25.39 -4.68
CA LEU A 214 8.56 24.28 -5.63
C LEU A 214 7.36 23.35 -5.42
N ALA A 215 7.04 22.99 -4.17
CA ALA A 215 5.88 22.17 -3.85
C ALA A 215 4.56 22.81 -4.31
N LEU A 216 4.39 24.13 -4.09
CA LEU A 216 3.20 24.86 -4.55
C LEU A 216 3.07 24.85 -6.09
N GLU A 217 4.18 25.04 -6.80
CA GLU A 217 4.19 24.98 -8.26
C GLU A 217 3.88 23.57 -8.79
N GLN A 218 4.37 22.51 -8.12
CA GLN A 218 4.02 21.13 -8.49
C GLN A 218 2.54 20.83 -8.22
N ILE A 219 1.99 21.27 -7.08
CA ILE A 219 0.56 21.19 -6.79
C ILE A 219 -0.25 21.90 -7.89
N ASP A 220 0.18 23.09 -8.29
CA ASP A 220 -0.47 23.86 -9.37
C ASP A 220 -0.45 23.13 -10.72
N ILE A 221 0.67 22.51 -11.11
CA ILE A 221 0.73 21.66 -12.32
C ILE A 221 -0.33 20.56 -12.27
N ILE A 222 -0.46 19.85 -11.14
CA ILE A 222 -1.43 18.75 -11.01
C ILE A 222 -2.86 19.26 -11.08
N ARG A 223 -3.15 20.40 -10.44
CA ARG A 223 -4.48 21.03 -10.49
C ARG A 223 -4.83 21.46 -11.92
N ARG A 224 -3.92 22.15 -12.61
CA ARG A 224 -4.12 22.55 -14.01
C ARG A 224 -4.25 21.35 -14.94
N LEU A 225 -3.56 20.24 -14.68
CA LEU A 225 -3.74 18.99 -15.43
C LEU A 225 -5.19 18.53 -15.35
N ALA A 226 -5.76 18.48 -14.16
CA ALA A 226 -7.16 18.10 -13.98
C ALA A 226 -8.13 19.08 -14.66
N ASP A 227 -7.87 20.39 -14.54
CA ASP A 227 -8.73 21.43 -15.12
C ASP A 227 -8.69 21.43 -16.66
N MET A 228 -7.49 21.29 -17.25
CA MET A 228 -7.28 21.29 -18.71
C MET A 228 -7.83 20.03 -19.37
N TYR A 229 -7.81 18.89 -18.67
CA TYR A 229 -8.26 17.59 -19.18
C TYR A 229 -9.49 17.09 -18.41
N ASN A 230 -10.43 17.98 -18.12
CA ASN A 230 -11.63 17.72 -17.31
C ASN A 230 -12.64 16.73 -17.94
N GLN A 231 -12.48 16.40 -19.23
CA GLN A 231 -13.26 15.36 -19.90
C GLN A 231 -12.77 13.95 -19.56
N ASP A 232 -11.54 13.84 -19.07
CA ASP A 232 -10.85 12.57 -18.82
C ASP A 232 -10.46 12.39 -17.36
N THR A 233 -10.22 13.49 -16.65
CA THR A 233 -9.66 13.49 -15.29
C THR A 233 -10.41 14.47 -14.40
N VAL A 234 -10.35 14.25 -13.09
CA VAL A 234 -10.91 15.18 -12.09
C VAL A 234 -10.07 15.17 -10.84
N LEU A 235 -9.77 16.35 -10.29
CA LEU A 235 -9.11 16.45 -8.99
C LEU A 235 -10.09 16.02 -7.90
N VAL A 236 -9.74 14.97 -7.17
CA VAL A 236 -10.55 14.46 -6.06
C VAL A 236 -9.79 14.61 -4.76
N THR A 237 -10.52 14.67 -3.65
CA THR A 237 -9.88 14.84 -2.35
C THR A 237 -10.51 13.99 -1.25
N SER A 238 -11.39 13.04 -1.59
CA SER A 238 -11.94 12.10 -0.64
C SER A 238 -12.18 10.72 -1.25
N SER A 239 -12.30 9.69 -0.40
CA SER A 239 -12.70 8.34 -0.81
C SER A 239 -14.04 8.32 -1.54
N LYS A 240 -14.97 9.19 -1.10
CA LYS A 240 -16.28 9.39 -1.73
C LYS A 240 -16.16 9.99 -3.13
N ASP A 241 -15.34 11.03 -3.30
CA ASP A 241 -15.12 11.68 -4.60
C ASP A 241 -14.55 10.69 -5.64
N ILE A 242 -13.66 9.79 -5.21
CA ILE A 242 -13.12 8.72 -6.07
C ILE A 242 -14.23 7.81 -6.59
N THR A 243 -15.14 7.40 -5.70
CA THR A 243 -16.26 6.53 -6.06
C THR A 243 -17.19 7.26 -7.04
N GLU A 244 -17.46 8.54 -6.81
CA GLU A 244 -18.27 9.37 -7.69
C GLU A 244 -17.63 9.57 -9.07
N SER A 245 -16.32 9.85 -9.13
CA SER A 245 -15.62 10.02 -10.41
C SER A 245 -15.60 8.74 -11.25
N GLN A 246 -15.49 7.57 -10.61
CA GLN A 246 -15.57 6.28 -11.29
C GLN A 246 -16.92 6.08 -11.98
N HIS A 247 -18.03 6.47 -11.34
CA HIS A 247 -19.36 6.40 -11.95
C HIS A 247 -19.51 7.29 -13.19
N HIS A 248 -18.74 8.39 -13.25
CA HIS A 248 -18.69 9.27 -14.42
C HIS A 248 -17.63 8.86 -15.46
N GLY A 249 -16.89 7.77 -15.22
CA GLY A 249 -15.84 7.31 -16.13
C GLY A 249 -14.61 8.24 -16.19
N LEU A 250 -14.42 9.08 -15.17
CA LEU A 250 -13.28 9.99 -15.05
C LEU A 250 -12.17 9.35 -14.21
N ILE A 251 -10.92 9.65 -14.57
CA ILE A 251 -9.75 9.27 -13.79
C ILE A 251 -9.62 10.23 -12.60
N ALA A 252 -9.70 9.70 -11.38
CA ALA A 252 -9.48 10.46 -10.17
C ALA A 252 -7.99 10.85 -10.04
N SER A 253 -7.73 12.15 -10.01
CA SER A 253 -6.42 12.73 -9.75
C SER A 253 -6.30 13.12 -8.27
N LEU A 254 -5.38 12.50 -7.55
CA LEU A 254 -5.00 12.86 -6.18
C LEU A 254 -3.62 13.51 -6.16
N ILE A 255 -3.34 14.28 -5.11
CA ILE A 255 -2.03 14.91 -4.90
C ILE A 255 -1.34 14.27 -3.70
N GLY A 256 -0.11 13.84 -3.89
CA GLY A 256 0.78 13.38 -2.84
C GLY A 256 2.06 14.19 -2.79
N ILE A 257 2.42 14.74 -1.63
CA ILE A 257 3.66 15.52 -1.48
C ILE A 257 4.80 14.55 -1.18
N GLU A 258 5.86 14.54 -1.98
CA GLU A 258 7.01 13.65 -1.79
C GLU A 258 8.19 14.43 -1.19
N GLY A 259 8.37 14.26 0.13
CA GLY A 259 9.46 14.81 0.91
C GLY A 259 9.02 15.85 1.95
N GLY A 260 9.30 15.58 3.23
CA GLY A 260 8.96 16.45 4.34
C GLY A 260 9.65 17.82 4.33
N HIS A 261 10.75 17.99 3.59
CA HIS A 261 11.39 19.29 3.43
C HIS A 261 10.48 20.30 2.71
N ALA A 262 9.51 19.82 1.92
CA ALA A 262 8.51 20.64 1.25
C ALA A 262 7.65 21.48 2.22
N ILE A 263 7.47 21.03 3.48
CA ILE A 263 6.71 21.80 4.47
C ILE A 263 7.54 22.84 5.22
N GLY A 264 8.86 22.91 4.98
CA GLY A 264 9.75 23.87 5.64
C GLY A 264 9.66 23.84 7.17
N SER A 265 9.48 22.65 7.75
CA SER A 265 9.25 22.44 9.19
C SER A 265 8.13 23.32 9.77
N SER A 266 7.04 23.50 9.01
CA SER A 266 5.89 24.33 9.38
C SER A 266 4.57 23.56 9.31
N LEU A 267 3.88 23.45 10.45
CA LEU A 267 2.51 22.92 10.51
C LEU A 267 1.50 23.80 9.76
N GLY A 268 1.78 25.11 9.62
CA GLY A 268 0.97 26.01 8.81
C GLY A 268 1.04 25.64 7.33
N VAL A 269 2.24 25.37 6.81
CA VAL A 269 2.44 24.94 5.41
C VAL A 269 1.79 23.57 5.17
N LEU A 270 1.93 22.63 6.11
CA LEU A 270 1.25 21.33 6.05
C LEU A 270 -0.27 21.48 5.88
N ARG A 271 -0.91 22.33 6.69
CA ARG A 271 -2.36 22.62 6.59
C ARG A 271 -2.72 23.29 5.27
N SER A 272 -1.87 24.19 4.77
CA SER A 272 -2.06 24.84 3.48
C SER A 272 -2.03 23.83 2.33
N PHE A 273 -1.06 22.91 2.31
CA PHE A 273 -1.02 21.85 1.29
C PHE A 273 -2.25 20.95 1.35
N TYR A 274 -2.72 20.57 2.54
CA TYR A 274 -3.98 19.82 2.67
C TYR A 274 -5.17 20.57 2.05
N SER A 275 -5.26 21.87 2.31
CA SER A 275 -6.31 22.75 1.78
C SER A 275 -6.22 22.93 0.26
N LEU A 276 -5.01 22.83 -0.30
CA LEU A 276 -4.76 22.86 -1.75
C LEU A 276 -5.02 21.50 -2.43
N GLY A 277 -5.35 20.46 -1.68
CA GLY A 277 -5.77 19.15 -2.21
C GLY A 277 -4.82 18.00 -1.90
N ALA A 278 -3.67 18.23 -1.24
CA ALA A 278 -2.75 17.15 -0.88
C ALA A 278 -3.40 16.15 0.09
N ARG A 279 -3.22 14.85 -0.16
CA ARG A 279 -3.81 13.77 0.65
C ARG A 279 -2.83 12.77 1.24
N TYR A 280 -1.57 12.80 0.83
CA TYR A 280 -0.49 12.23 1.62
C TYR A 280 0.72 13.17 1.66
N LEU A 281 1.60 12.94 2.65
CA LEU A 281 2.96 13.46 2.70
C LEU A 281 3.93 12.30 2.95
N SER A 282 4.92 12.11 2.08
CA SER A 282 6.10 11.29 2.34
C SER A 282 6.99 12.03 3.33
N LEU A 283 7.23 11.46 4.51
CA LEU A 283 7.88 12.18 5.61
C LEU A 283 9.31 12.63 5.27
N THR A 284 10.00 11.86 4.42
CA THR A 284 11.32 12.20 3.89
C THR A 284 11.38 11.84 2.40
N HIS A 285 12.44 12.28 1.74
CA HIS A 285 12.88 11.71 0.46
C HIS A 285 14.28 11.09 0.69
N LYS A 286 15.23 11.20 -0.24
CA LYS A 286 16.64 10.78 -0.10
C LYS A 286 17.47 11.63 0.87
N CYS A 287 16.85 12.54 1.62
CA CYS A 287 17.47 13.45 2.57
C CYS A 287 16.72 13.42 3.91
N ASP A 288 17.48 13.59 4.99
CA ASP A 288 16.93 13.81 6.33
C ASP A 288 16.27 15.19 6.42
N VAL A 289 15.26 15.29 7.27
CA VAL A 289 14.72 16.57 7.75
C VAL A 289 15.02 16.70 9.24
N SER A 290 14.91 17.91 9.79
CA SER A 290 15.20 18.16 11.22
C SER A 290 14.35 17.31 12.19
N TRP A 291 13.26 16.75 11.70
CA TRP A 291 12.26 16.04 12.49
C TRP A 291 12.00 14.57 12.12
N ALA A 292 12.68 14.04 11.09
CA ALA A 292 12.58 12.64 10.65
C ALA A 292 13.81 12.22 9.82
N GLY A 293 14.24 10.96 9.97
CA GLY A 293 15.37 10.41 9.22
C GLY A 293 14.94 9.67 7.94
N SER A 294 15.79 9.72 6.94
CA SER A 294 15.71 9.05 5.64
C SER A 294 16.55 7.78 5.60
N ARG A 295 16.14 6.78 4.80
CA ARG A 295 16.90 5.54 4.51
C ARG A 295 18.23 5.80 3.81
N SER A 296 18.40 6.96 3.20
CA SER A 296 19.65 7.36 2.56
C SER A 296 20.68 7.90 3.56
N SER A 297 20.26 8.18 4.80
CA SER A 297 21.14 8.64 5.88
C SER A 297 21.75 7.47 6.65
N SER A 298 23.03 7.58 6.99
CA SER A 298 23.74 6.60 7.82
C SER A 298 23.37 6.67 9.30
N LEU A 299 22.67 7.73 9.73
CA LEU A 299 22.32 7.94 11.14
C LEU A 299 21.12 7.09 11.59
N ASP A 300 20.30 6.59 10.66
CA ASP A 300 19.02 5.90 10.93
C ASP A 300 18.19 6.62 12.02
N ALA A 301 18.08 7.95 11.91
CA ALA A 301 17.38 8.76 12.89
C ALA A 301 15.86 8.52 12.83
N GLY A 302 15.20 8.50 13.98
CA GLY A 302 13.74 8.39 14.12
C GLY A 302 13.04 9.76 14.08
N LEU A 303 11.86 9.84 14.71
CA LEU A 303 11.12 11.09 14.84
C LEU A 303 11.62 11.96 16.00
N SER A 304 11.79 13.25 15.73
CA SER A 304 11.92 14.24 16.81
C SER A 304 10.58 14.47 17.52
N GLN A 305 10.59 15.24 18.62
CA GLN A 305 9.35 15.66 19.28
C GLN A 305 8.48 16.51 18.34
N PHE A 306 9.08 17.28 17.43
CA PHE A 306 8.33 18.02 16.40
C PHE A 306 7.81 17.08 15.31
N GLY A 307 8.56 16.04 14.93
CA GLY A 307 8.09 14.99 14.01
C GLY A 307 6.84 14.28 14.53
N LYS A 308 6.80 13.98 15.83
CA LYS A 308 5.59 13.45 16.49
C LYS A 308 4.40 14.42 16.43
N ALA A 309 4.65 15.73 16.49
CA ALA A 309 3.62 16.74 16.33
C ALA A 309 3.08 16.79 14.88
N ILE A 310 3.95 16.64 13.87
CA ILE A 310 3.56 16.52 12.46
C ILE A 310 2.66 15.29 12.25
N VAL A 311 3.07 14.11 12.75
CA VAL A 311 2.25 12.88 12.67
C VAL A 311 0.85 13.10 13.27
N ARG A 312 0.76 13.75 14.43
CA ARG A 312 -0.54 14.05 15.06
C ARG A 312 -1.36 15.04 14.25
N GLU A 313 -0.75 16.07 13.68
CA GLU A 313 -1.46 17.02 12.82
C GLU A 313 -1.95 16.35 11.53
N MET A 314 -1.19 15.43 10.95
CA MET A 314 -1.62 14.63 9.80
C MET A 314 -2.83 13.74 10.14
N ASN A 315 -2.82 13.07 11.31
CA ASN A 315 -4.00 12.34 11.79
C ASN A 315 -5.22 13.26 11.99
N ARG A 316 -5.03 14.46 12.56
CA ARG A 316 -6.10 15.44 12.75
C ARG A 316 -6.69 15.93 11.43
N LEU A 317 -5.84 16.15 10.42
CA LEU A 317 -6.25 16.57 9.09
C LEU A 317 -6.91 15.47 8.28
N GLY A 318 -6.60 14.20 8.56
CA GLY A 318 -6.92 13.10 7.65
C GLY A 318 -6.02 13.11 6.42
N MET A 319 -4.75 13.46 6.60
CA MET A 319 -3.71 13.31 5.59
C MET A 319 -3.00 11.97 5.84
N MET A 320 -2.90 11.12 4.82
CA MET A 320 -2.19 9.85 4.89
C MET A 320 -0.69 10.11 5.15
N ILE A 321 -0.11 9.30 6.02
CA ILE A 321 1.33 9.33 6.30
C ILE A 321 2.00 8.32 5.38
N ASP A 322 2.87 8.80 4.52
CA ASP A 322 3.67 7.95 3.63
C ASP A 322 5.09 7.76 4.20
N LEU A 323 5.49 6.50 4.32
CA LEU A 323 6.76 6.04 4.87
C LEU A 323 7.77 5.63 3.79
N SER A 324 7.43 5.72 2.50
CA SER A 324 8.42 5.59 1.44
C SER A 324 9.58 6.57 1.68
N TYR A 325 10.82 6.09 1.48
CA TYR A 325 12.09 6.73 1.85
C TYR A 325 12.40 6.92 3.35
N SER A 326 11.43 6.79 4.26
CA SER A 326 11.66 7.00 5.71
C SER A 326 12.55 5.92 6.28
N SER A 327 13.50 6.28 7.15
CA SER A 327 14.42 5.35 7.83
C SER A 327 13.66 4.25 8.60
N ASP A 328 14.34 3.15 8.97
CA ASP A 328 13.67 2.08 9.72
C ASP A 328 13.25 2.58 11.10
N ALA A 329 14.06 3.42 11.73
CA ALA A 329 13.71 4.08 12.99
C ALA A 329 12.49 5.02 12.83
N THR A 330 12.44 5.83 11.77
CA THR A 330 11.31 6.73 11.52
C THR A 330 10.02 5.94 11.29
N ALA A 331 10.06 4.88 10.49
CA ALA A 331 8.90 4.04 10.25
C ALA A 331 8.35 3.44 11.56
N ARG A 332 9.22 2.95 12.45
CA ARG A 332 8.82 2.40 13.76
C ARG A 332 8.21 3.46 14.67
N ASP A 333 8.85 4.63 14.77
CA ASP A 333 8.35 5.73 15.60
C ASP A 333 6.98 6.23 15.13
N VAL A 334 6.77 6.30 13.81
CA VAL A 334 5.47 6.64 13.22
C VAL A 334 4.43 5.57 13.54
N LEU A 335 4.74 4.29 13.31
CA LEU A 335 3.82 3.18 13.57
C LEU A 335 3.42 3.08 15.05
N GLN A 336 4.30 3.52 15.96
CA GLN A 336 3.99 3.63 17.39
C GLN A 336 3.12 4.87 17.71
N ALA A 337 3.31 5.98 17.00
CA ALA A 337 2.68 7.27 17.33
C ALA A 337 1.34 7.53 16.61
N THR A 338 1.16 7.02 15.40
CA THR A 338 0.00 7.30 14.55
C THR A 338 -1.29 6.69 15.10
N ARG A 339 -2.42 7.35 14.84
CA ARG A 339 -3.78 6.83 15.10
C ARG A 339 -4.51 6.34 13.85
N ALA A 340 -3.95 6.61 12.68
CA ALA A 340 -4.51 6.22 11.40
C ALA A 340 -3.56 5.26 10.68
N PRO A 341 -4.07 4.44 9.74
CA PRO A 341 -3.21 3.57 8.96
C PRO A 341 -2.22 4.38 8.11
N VAL A 342 -0.99 3.87 7.99
CA VAL A 342 0.06 4.45 7.14
C VAL A 342 0.09 3.80 5.77
N ILE A 343 0.80 4.45 4.84
CA ILE A 343 1.13 3.85 3.54
C ILE A 343 2.65 3.81 3.33
N PHE A 344 3.09 2.89 2.49
CA PHE A 344 4.29 3.05 1.68
C PHE A 344 3.81 3.23 0.24
N SER A 345 3.90 4.44 -0.30
CA SER A 345 3.32 4.78 -1.61
C SER A 345 4.02 4.10 -2.79
N HIS A 346 5.29 3.73 -2.65
CA HIS A 346 6.07 2.98 -3.65
C HIS A 346 7.32 2.37 -3.02
N SER A 347 7.28 1.10 -2.64
CA SER A 347 8.44 0.40 -2.03
C SER A 347 8.40 -1.11 -2.28
N GLY A 348 9.53 -1.79 -2.18
CA GLY A 348 9.63 -3.26 -2.31
C GLY A 348 9.93 -3.98 -0.99
N ALA A 349 10.04 -5.30 -1.04
CA ALA A 349 10.43 -6.14 0.08
C ALA A 349 11.96 -6.30 0.17
N ARG A 350 12.55 -5.97 1.31
CA ARG A 350 14.01 -5.94 1.47
C ARG A 350 14.65 -7.33 1.41
N GLN A 351 13.92 -8.36 1.84
CA GLN A 351 14.41 -9.73 1.82
C GLN A 351 14.58 -10.29 0.40
N LEU A 352 13.78 -9.81 -0.58
CA LEU A 352 13.95 -10.19 -1.98
C LEU A 352 15.00 -9.35 -2.69
N CYS A 353 15.03 -8.05 -2.38
CA CYS A 353 16.06 -7.16 -2.87
C CYS A 353 16.58 -6.27 -1.74
N ASN A 354 17.88 -6.42 -1.42
CA ASN A 354 18.54 -5.68 -0.35
C ASN A 354 18.89 -4.23 -0.77
N SER A 355 17.86 -3.48 -1.16
CA SER A 355 17.89 -2.03 -1.36
C SER A 355 17.52 -1.33 -0.06
N THR A 356 18.19 -0.23 0.25
CA THR A 356 17.84 0.60 1.42
C THR A 356 16.44 1.17 1.29
N ARG A 357 15.93 1.36 0.06
CA ARG A 357 14.55 1.82 -0.21
C ARG A 357 13.47 0.80 0.19
N ASN A 358 13.82 -0.48 0.29
CA ASN A 358 12.86 -1.54 0.57
C ASN A 358 12.61 -1.78 2.05
N ILE A 359 11.47 -2.38 2.36
CA ILE A 359 10.91 -2.56 3.70
C ILE A 359 11.37 -3.90 4.28
N PRO A 360 11.95 -3.96 5.50
CA PRO A 360 12.26 -5.21 6.18
C PRO A 360 10.98 -5.89 6.70
N ASP A 361 11.02 -7.22 6.83
CA ASP A 361 9.88 -8.06 7.19
C ASP A 361 9.18 -7.67 8.48
N ASP A 362 9.92 -7.19 9.47
CA ASP A 362 9.36 -6.76 10.75
C ASP A 362 8.53 -5.48 10.60
N ILE A 363 8.96 -4.52 9.76
CA ILE A 363 8.14 -3.35 9.42
C ILE A 363 6.93 -3.76 8.58
N LEU A 364 7.06 -4.72 7.65
CA LEU A 364 5.90 -5.24 6.91
C LEU A 364 4.81 -5.78 7.86
N ARG A 365 5.20 -6.50 8.93
CA ARG A 365 4.27 -6.97 9.96
C ARG A 365 3.66 -5.82 10.76
N LEU A 366 4.46 -4.83 11.17
CA LEU A 366 3.95 -3.66 11.90
C LEU A 366 2.95 -2.84 11.07
N VAL A 367 3.16 -2.72 9.76
CA VAL A 367 2.20 -2.07 8.84
C VAL A 367 0.88 -2.87 8.80
N ALA A 368 0.96 -4.20 8.77
CA ALA A 368 -0.23 -5.04 8.82
C ALA A 368 -1.00 -4.88 10.14
N GLU A 369 -0.30 -4.89 11.27
CA GLU A 369 -0.87 -4.65 12.61
C GLU A 369 -1.51 -3.25 12.72
N ASN A 370 -0.90 -2.23 12.11
CA ASN A 370 -1.43 -0.88 12.04
C ASN A 370 -2.67 -0.76 11.13
N GLY A 371 -2.93 -1.75 10.26
CA GLY A 371 -4.00 -1.66 9.25
C GLY A 371 -3.59 -0.96 7.95
N GLY A 372 -2.30 -0.67 7.78
CA GLY A 372 -1.72 0.12 6.70
C GLY A 372 -1.62 -0.60 5.34
N LEU A 373 -0.94 0.03 4.38
CA LEU A 373 -0.85 -0.43 3.00
C LEU A 373 0.57 -0.29 2.43
N ILE A 374 1.08 -1.36 1.81
CA ILE A 374 2.34 -1.38 1.08
C ILE A 374 2.05 -1.39 -0.42
N MET A 375 2.39 -0.31 -1.10
CA MET A 375 2.18 -0.16 -2.55
C MET A 375 3.49 -0.48 -3.28
N ILE A 376 3.46 -1.50 -4.13
CA ILE A 376 4.68 -2.08 -4.71
C ILE A 376 5.22 -1.21 -5.85
N SER A 377 6.49 -0.78 -5.70
CA SER A 377 7.29 -0.06 -6.70
C SER A 377 7.62 -0.92 -7.90
N PHE A 378 7.76 -0.31 -9.08
CA PHE A 378 8.27 -0.96 -10.30
C PHE A 378 9.71 -0.55 -10.62
N ASP A 379 10.33 0.27 -9.78
CA ASP A 379 11.73 0.69 -9.96
C ASP A 379 12.67 -0.53 -9.88
N SER A 380 13.58 -0.63 -10.85
CA SER A 380 14.58 -1.70 -10.90
C SER A 380 15.49 -1.72 -9.67
N GLU A 381 15.77 -0.56 -9.05
CA GLU A 381 16.50 -0.51 -7.77
C GLU A 381 15.74 -1.21 -6.63
N ASP A 382 14.40 -1.16 -6.67
CA ASP A 382 13.55 -1.69 -5.61
C ASP A 382 13.21 -3.18 -5.83
N VAL A 383 12.80 -3.58 -7.04
CA VAL A 383 12.33 -4.95 -7.27
C VAL A 383 13.39 -5.90 -7.82
N ALA A 384 14.52 -5.36 -8.30
CA ALA A 384 15.51 -6.13 -9.01
C ALA A 384 16.96 -5.82 -8.59
N CYS A 385 17.16 -4.98 -7.57
CA CYS A 385 18.47 -4.59 -7.04
C CYS A 385 19.38 -3.96 -8.10
N GLY A 386 18.79 -3.09 -8.93
CA GLY A 386 19.50 -2.29 -9.93
C GLY A 386 19.76 -3.01 -11.26
N ARG A 387 19.47 -4.31 -11.37
CA ARG A 387 19.41 -4.98 -12.69
C ARG A 387 18.11 -4.60 -13.38
N GLN A 388 18.06 -4.72 -14.71
CA GLN A 388 16.82 -4.57 -15.47
C GLN A 388 15.71 -5.47 -14.90
N ALA A 389 14.67 -4.86 -14.34
CA ALA A 389 13.52 -5.56 -13.81
C ALA A 389 12.66 -6.17 -14.93
N ARG A 390 11.85 -7.16 -14.54
CA ARG A 390 10.84 -7.81 -15.37
C ARG A 390 9.52 -7.84 -14.61
N LEU A 391 8.42 -8.01 -15.32
CA LEU A 391 7.09 -8.21 -14.73
C LEU A 391 7.10 -9.25 -13.59
N LYS A 392 7.86 -10.34 -13.78
CA LYS A 392 7.98 -11.39 -12.77
C LYS A 392 8.60 -10.90 -11.43
N ASP A 393 9.53 -9.97 -11.47
CA ASP A 393 10.16 -9.44 -10.25
C ASP A 393 9.14 -8.67 -9.40
N VAL A 394 8.30 -7.87 -10.06
CA VAL A 394 7.17 -7.17 -9.43
C VAL A 394 6.16 -8.17 -8.86
N VAL A 395 5.79 -9.22 -9.61
CA VAL A 395 4.91 -10.30 -9.14
C VAL A 395 5.49 -10.99 -7.90
N ASP A 396 6.78 -11.27 -7.88
CA ASP A 396 7.44 -11.93 -6.75
C ASP A 396 7.41 -11.04 -5.50
N HIS A 397 7.64 -9.72 -5.66
CA HIS A 397 7.48 -8.74 -4.58
C HIS A 397 6.04 -8.68 -4.04
N ILE A 398 5.03 -8.60 -4.93
CA ILE A 398 3.61 -8.61 -4.53
C ILE A 398 3.28 -9.88 -3.72
N LYS A 399 3.68 -11.05 -4.23
CA LYS A 399 3.43 -12.34 -3.57
C LYS A 399 4.14 -12.44 -2.22
N TYR A 400 5.37 -11.95 -2.14
CA TYR A 400 6.16 -12.00 -0.91
C TYR A 400 5.58 -11.09 0.17
N VAL A 401 5.23 -9.85 -0.16
CA VAL A 401 4.58 -8.94 0.79
C VAL A 401 3.20 -9.47 1.19
N ARG A 402 2.42 -10.03 0.27
CA ARG A 402 1.15 -10.72 0.59
C ARG A 402 1.33 -11.83 1.61
N ALA A 403 2.41 -12.61 1.52
CA ALA A 403 2.67 -13.72 2.44
C ALA A 403 2.99 -13.27 3.88
N ILE A 404 3.53 -12.06 4.05
CA ILE A 404 3.89 -11.51 5.36
C ILE A 404 2.79 -10.63 5.93
N ALA A 405 2.34 -9.65 5.15
CA ALA A 405 1.40 -8.63 5.60
C ALA A 405 -0.06 -9.04 5.36
N GLY A 406 -0.33 -9.89 4.36
CA GLY A 406 -1.69 -10.28 3.96
C GLY A 406 -2.24 -9.46 2.78
N VAL A 407 -3.24 -10.01 2.09
CA VAL A 407 -3.83 -9.38 0.88
C VAL A 407 -4.49 -8.03 1.14
N GLN A 408 -4.90 -7.76 2.38
CA GLN A 408 -5.52 -6.50 2.79
C GLN A 408 -4.52 -5.32 2.80
N HIS A 409 -3.21 -5.60 2.72
CA HIS A 409 -2.15 -4.64 2.99
C HIS A 409 -1.22 -4.43 1.78
N ILE A 410 -1.64 -4.85 0.58
CA ILE A 410 -0.88 -4.68 -0.66
C ILE A 410 -1.61 -3.78 -1.65
N GLY A 411 -0.85 -2.94 -2.36
CA GLY A 411 -1.34 -2.04 -3.41
C GLY A 411 -0.31 -1.88 -4.53
N LEU A 412 -0.60 -1.00 -5.49
CA LEU A 412 0.28 -0.70 -6.62
C LEU A 412 0.73 0.75 -6.55
N GLY A 413 2.04 0.98 -6.62
CA GLY A 413 2.63 2.31 -6.54
C GLY A 413 3.82 2.35 -7.47
N ALA A 414 3.57 2.41 -8.77
CA ALA A 414 4.56 2.00 -9.76
C ALA A 414 5.81 2.87 -9.74
N GLY A 415 5.66 4.18 -9.51
CA GLY A 415 6.76 5.14 -9.63
C GLY A 415 7.04 5.55 -11.08
N TYR A 416 6.09 5.31 -12.00
CA TYR A 416 6.22 5.74 -13.39
C TYR A 416 6.57 7.23 -13.50
N ASP A 417 7.21 7.59 -14.62
CA ASP A 417 7.80 8.88 -14.94
C ASP A 417 9.02 9.29 -14.09
N ALA A 418 9.43 8.47 -13.11
CA ALA A 418 10.74 8.56 -12.45
C ALA A 418 11.67 7.39 -12.80
N ILE A 419 11.17 6.35 -13.47
CA ILE A 419 11.93 5.14 -13.79
C ILE A 419 12.57 5.28 -15.18
N GLU A 420 13.91 5.31 -15.24
CA GLU A 420 14.62 5.39 -16.52
C GLU A 420 14.43 4.13 -17.38
N PHE A 421 14.44 2.95 -16.74
CA PHE A 421 14.27 1.65 -17.39
C PHE A 421 13.14 0.85 -16.72
N PRO A 422 11.90 0.96 -17.23
CA PRO A 422 10.76 0.28 -16.65
C PRO A 422 10.91 -1.26 -16.79
N PRO A 423 10.28 -2.07 -15.92
CA PRO A 423 10.39 -3.52 -16.03
C PRO A 423 9.90 -4.03 -17.38
N LEU A 424 10.57 -5.05 -17.93
CA LEU A 424 10.13 -5.71 -19.15
C LEU A 424 8.75 -6.35 -18.94
N GLY A 425 7.78 -6.00 -19.78
CA GLY A 425 6.37 -6.34 -19.65
C GLY A 425 5.53 -5.33 -18.86
N LEU A 426 6.14 -4.27 -18.31
CA LEU A 426 5.51 -3.18 -17.56
C LEU A 426 6.04 -1.81 -18.02
N GLU A 427 6.18 -1.63 -19.33
CA GLU A 427 6.87 -0.48 -19.92
C GLU A 427 6.22 0.88 -19.61
N ASP A 428 4.91 0.91 -19.37
CA ASP A 428 4.16 2.13 -19.11
C ASP A 428 2.82 1.86 -18.41
N VAL A 429 2.08 2.92 -18.08
CA VAL A 429 0.79 2.84 -17.36
C VAL A 429 -0.29 2.02 -18.10
N SER A 430 -0.10 1.61 -19.35
CA SER A 430 -1.05 0.73 -20.05
C SER A 430 -0.96 -0.74 -19.62
N LYS A 431 0.10 -1.12 -18.89
CA LYS A 431 0.48 -2.52 -18.61
C LYS A 431 -0.07 -3.12 -17.32
N TYR A 432 -0.81 -2.34 -16.52
CA TYR A 432 -1.42 -2.87 -15.30
C TYR A 432 -2.30 -4.13 -15.51
N PRO A 433 -3.10 -4.25 -16.59
CA PRO A 433 -3.87 -5.46 -16.82
C PRO A 433 -3.00 -6.71 -17.02
N ASP A 434 -1.82 -6.55 -17.63
CA ASP A 434 -0.87 -7.65 -17.85
C ASP A 434 -0.27 -8.14 -16.52
N LEU A 435 0.05 -7.23 -15.59
CA LEU A 435 0.49 -7.56 -14.23
C LEU A 435 -0.55 -8.40 -13.49
N LEU A 436 -1.80 -7.95 -13.45
CA LEU A 436 -2.88 -8.65 -12.76
C LEU A 436 -3.19 -9.99 -13.44
N ALA A 437 -3.09 -10.07 -14.77
CA ALA A 437 -3.28 -11.31 -15.50
C ALA A 437 -2.15 -12.32 -15.24
N ALA A 438 -0.93 -11.86 -14.97
CA ALA A 438 0.17 -12.72 -14.55
C ALA A 438 -0.03 -13.27 -13.13
N LEU A 439 -0.60 -12.48 -12.21
CA LEU A 439 -0.93 -12.97 -10.85
C LEU A 439 -1.96 -14.11 -10.90
N LEU A 440 -2.94 -14.04 -11.81
CA LEU A 440 -3.92 -15.12 -12.03
C LEU A 440 -3.32 -16.41 -12.63
N GLU A 441 -2.03 -16.46 -12.98
CA GLU A 441 -1.39 -17.73 -13.32
C GLU A 441 -1.28 -18.66 -12.11
N ASP A 442 -1.15 -18.07 -10.92
CA ASP A 442 -1.08 -18.77 -9.65
C ASP A 442 -2.51 -19.04 -9.12
N PRO A 443 -2.90 -20.31 -8.93
CA PRO A 443 -4.25 -20.67 -8.49
C PRO A 443 -4.61 -20.14 -7.08
N ASN A 444 -3.63 -19.64 -6.31
CA ASN A 444 -3.85 -19.02 -5.01
C ASN A 444 -4.26 -17.55 -5.09
N TRP A 445 -4.44 -17.00 -6.29
CA TRP A 445 -5.00 -15.67 -6.51
C TRP A 445 -6.43 -15.76 -7.00
N SER A 446 -7.35 -15.29 -6.17
CA SER A 446 -8.75 -15.12 -6.54
C SER A 446 -8.99 -13.78 -7.24
N GLU A 447 -10.13 -13.64 -7.89
CA GLU A 447 -10.57 -12.36 -8.43
C GLU A 447 -10.75 -11.30 -7.34
N GLU A 448 -11.17 -11.72 -6.13
CA GLU A 448 -11.28 -10.82 -4.98
C GLU A 448 -9.91 -10.36 -4.50
N ASP A 449 -8.89 -11.24 -4.46
CA ASP A 449 -7.52 -10.83 -4.12
C ASP A 449 -7.00 -9.75 -5.10
N LEU A 450 -7.31 -9.89 -6.39
CA LEU A 450 -6.96 -8.86 -7.38
C LEU A 450 -7.75 -7.57 -7.19
N ALA A 451 -9.04 -7.64 -6.87
CA ALA A 451 -9.85 -6.46 -6.56
C ALA A 451 -9.29 -5.70 -5.33
N MET A 452 -8.82 -6.45 -4.33
CA MET A 452 -8.15 -5.91 -3.15
C MET A 452 -6.86 -5.18 -3.52
N LEU A 453 -5.97 -5.85 -4.24
CA LEU A 453 -4.71 -5.27 -4.75
C LEU A 453 -4.94 -4.07 -5.66
N ALA A 454 -5.93 -4.14 -6.56
CA ALA A 454 -6.18 -3.13 -7.58
C ALA A 454 -6.61 -1.80 -6.99
N GLY A 455 -7.47 -1.79 -5.97
CA GLY A 455 -7.93 -0.50 -5.42
C GLY A 455 -8.75 -0.55 -4.13
N LYS A 456 -9.43 -1.66 -3.81
CA LYS A 456 -10.27 -1.71 -2.59
C LYS A 456 -9.44 -1.47 -1.32
N ASN A 457 -8.19 -1.94 -1.28
CA ASN A 457 -7.29 -1.67 -0.16
C ASN A 457 -7.00 -0.17 0.01
N PHE A 458 -6.70 0.54 -1.08
CA PHE A 458 -6.44 1.97 -1.01
C PHE A 458 -7.67 2.76 -0.56
N LEU A 459 -8.85 2.44 -1.11
CA LEU A 459 -10.11 3.06 -0.71
C LEU A 459 -10.38 2.88 0.79
N ARG A 460 -10.17 1.66 1.32
CA ARG A 460 -10.28 1.36 2.76
C ARG A 460 -9.33 2.23 3.59
N ILE A 461 -8.08 2.41 3.16
CA ILE A 461 -7.11 3.24 3.87
C ILE A 461 -7.56 4.70 3.91
N MET A 462 -7.95 5.24 2.76
CA MET A 462 -8.38 6.63 2.65
C MET A 462 -9.62 6.89 3.53
N GLU A 463 -10.62 6.00 3.47
CA GLU A 463 -11.81 6.06 4.33
C GLU A 463 -11.45 5.96 5.82
N THR A 464 -10.52 5.07 6.19
CA THR A 464 -10.10 4.91 7.59
C THR A 464 -9.39 6.16 8.11
N VAL A 465 -8.54 6.78 7.29
CA VAL A 465 -7.86 8.05 7.62
C VAL A 465 -8.86 9.20 7.77
N GLU A 466 -9.86 9.29 6.89
CA GLU A 466 -10.95 10.25 6.98
C GLU A 466 -11.81 10.04 8.23
N ASN A 467 -12.06 8.79 8.62
CA ASN A 467 -12.78 8.47 9.84
C ASN A 467 -12.04 8.94 11.10
N VAL A 468 -10.71 8.85 11.14
CA VAL A 468 -9.90 9.40 12.23
C VAL A 468 -10.02 10.93 12.30
N ARG A 469 -9.92 11.62 11.15
CA ARG A 469 -10.15 13.07 11.05
C ARG A 469 -11.53 13.46 11.59
N ASP A 470 -12.58 12.77 11.15
CA ASP A 470 -13.95 13.09 11.52
C ASP A 470 -14.23 12.81 13.00
N TYR A 471 -13.63 11.75 13.55
CA TYR A 471 -13.66 11.48 14.97
C TYR A 471 -12.96 12.59 15.77
N TRP A 472 -11.76 13.02 15.38
CA TRP A 472 -11.03 14.10 16.07
C TRP A 472 -11.73 15.46 15.94
N LYS A 473 -12.36 15.73 14.80
CA LYS A 473 -13.20 16.91 14.60
C LYS A 473 -14.39 16.91 15.57
N ARG A 474 -15.10 15.78 15.71
CA ARG A 474 -16.20 15.65 16.69
C ARG A 474 -15.73 15.76 18.14
N ALA A 475 -14.50 15.33 18.41
CA ALA A 475 -13.86 15.46 19.71
C ALA A 475 -13.27 16.86 19.98
N ASN A 476 -13.45 17.84 19.06
CA ASN A 476 -12.92 19.19 19.17
C ASN A 476 -11.41 19.24 19.42
N ILE A 477 -10.64 18.38 18.74
CA ILE A 477 -9.17 18.44 18.79
C ILE A 477 -8.71 19.65 17.97
N ASP A 478 -8.11 20.62 18.66
CA ASP A 478 -7.57 21.83 18.06
C ASP A 478 -6.33 21.56 17.17
N PRO A 479 -6.03 22.45 16.20
CA PRO A 479 -4.79 22.40 15.44
C PRO A 479 -3.56 22.32 16.34
N ILE A 480 -2.61 21.47 15.97
CA ILE A 480 -1.34 21.42 16.69
C ILE A 480 -0.54 22.69 16.37
N GLU A 481 -0.06 23.36 17.42
CA GLU A 481 0.67 24.64 17.36
C GLU A 481 2.15 24.54 17.77
N GLN A 482 2.66 23.33 17.99
CA GLN A 482 4.07 23.14 18.32
C GLN A 482 4.95 23.69 17.19
N SER A 483 6.03 24.38 17.54
CA SER A 483 7.03 24.90 16.61
C SER A 483 8.39 24.26 16.84
N GLU A 484 9.17 24.12 15.77
CA GLU A 484 10.60 23.81 15.85
C GLU A 484 11.41 25.09 15.64
N ALA A 485 12.49 25.26 16.42
CA ALA A 485 13.40 26.37 16.25
C ALA A 485 14.11 26.24 14.90
N GLN A 486 13.82 27.15 13.98
CA GLN A 486 14.52 27.20 12.71
C GLN A 486 15.97 27.66 12.94
N PRO A 487 16.97 27.07 12.26
CA PRO A 487 18.30 27.64 12.23
C PRO A 487 18.18 29.09 11.78
N LYS A 488 18.74 30.03 12.55
CA LYS A 488 18.78 31.43 12.10
C LYS A 488 19.52 31.45 10.77
N THR A 489 18.82 31.76 9.68
CA THR A 489 19.48 32.11 8.43
C THR A 489 20.40 33.28 8.76
N GLN A 490 21.70 33.16 8.44
CA GLN A 490 22.63 34.29 8.51
C GLN A 490 22.27 35.27 7.39
N CYS A 491 21.05 35.82 7.42
CA CYS A 491 20.74 37.05 6.73
C CYS A 491 21.33 38.16 7.59
N THR A 492 22.65 38.31 7.52
CA THR A 492 23.29 39.55 7.92
C THR A 492 22.72 40.61 6.99
N TYR A 493 21.78 41.41 7.49
CA TYR A 493 21.45 42.68 6.86
C TYR A 493 22.77 43.41 6.68
N MET A 494 23.31 43.45 5.47
CA MET A 494 24.29 44.44 5.10
C MET A 494 23.53 45.76 5.10
N ALA A 495 23.42 46.37 6.28
CA ALA A 495 23.03 47.76 6.40
C ALA A 495 24.09 48.57 5.67
N SER A 496 23.72 49.10 4.50
CA SER A 496 24.48 50.09 3.73
C SER A 496 24.60 51.40 4.49
#